data_AF-A0A1V1W6W9-F1
#
_entry.id   AF-A0A1V1W6W9-F1
#
_cell.length_a   1.000
_cell.length_b   1.000
_cell.length_c   1.000
_cell.angle_alpha   90.00
_cell.angle_beta   90.00
_cell.angle_gamma   90.00
#
_symmetry.space_group_name_H-M   'P 1'
#
loop_
_entity.id
_entity.type
_entity.pdbx_description
1 polymer ?
#
loop_
_entity_poly.entity_id
_entity_poly.type
_entity_poly.pdbx_seq_one_letter_code
_entity_poly.pdbx_strand_id
1 'polypeptide(L)'
;MSVRRLVSMSAALVAALTFAGAAPADAGKPHRVDRWASAAKATVHPGTMMYTKGAQCTANFVYTDRTGHVYVGYAAHCAGKGEATDTDGCSTTSLPLGTKVVFTEGGSLVDGGTRLATGRLAYSSWLTMGKLGTTGANACAYNDLALVRVAADDVEKINPSVPFWGGPTGIDTDGTAAGDEVYTYGNSSIRGGTEQLSPHTGTSLGDNAADGGWSHPLYTASPGIPGDSGSGFMTADGSAIGVLSTLGLAPLPASNNIGDLAKELTFAQHHSGITGLQLTKGTEPFAALP
;
A
#
# COMPACT_ATOMS: atom_id res chain seq x y z
N MET A 1 -35.99 -10.37 89.61
CA MET A 1 -34.78 -9.85 90.29
C MET A 1 -34.10 -8.87 89.36
N SER A 2 -33.78 -7.70 89.91
CA SER A 2 -33.08 -6.60 89.22
C SER A 2 -31.65 -7.01 88.83
N VAL A 3 -31.07 -6.31 87.84
CA VAL A 3 -29.70 -5.72 87.86
C VAL A 3 -28.98 -5.78 86.49
N ARG A 4 -28.81 -4.56 85.94
CA ARG A 4 -27.67 -3.91 85.24
C ARG A 4 -27.01 -4.50 83.97
N ARG A 5 -27.10 -3.66 82.93
CA ARG A 5 -26.03 -3.02 82.11
C ARG A 5 -24.87 -3.90 81.62
N LEU A 6 -24.64 -3.87 80.31
CA LEU A 6 -23.40 -3.39 79.68
C LEU A 6 -23.65 -3.07 78.21
N VAL A 7 -23.48 -1.80 77.84
CA VAL A 7 -23.44 -1.33 76.45
C VAL A 7 -21.99 -1.43 76.00
N SER A 8 -21.71 -2.28 75.02
CA SER A 8 -20.41 -2.34 74.34
C SER A 8 -20.54 -1.66 72.99
N MET A 9 -19.94 -0.48 72.84
CA MET A 9 -19.75 0.19 71.55
C MET A 9 -18.66 -0.53 70.77
N SER A 10 -19.02 -1.23 69.71
CA SER A 10 -18.07 -1.77 68.73
C SER A 10 -17.85 -0.74 67.63
N ALA A 11 -16.66 -0.14 67.57
CA ALA A 11 -16.22 0.70 66.47
C ALA A 11 -15.94 -0.19 65.24
N ALA A 12 -16.75 -0.06 64.20
CA ALA A 12 -16.52 -0.72 62.91
C ALA A 12 -15.46 0.07 62.12
N LEU A 13 -14.29 -0.53 61.92
CA LEU A 13 -13.27 -0.04 60.98
C LEU A 13 -13.78 -0.32 59.55
N VAL A 14 -14.16 0.74 58.82
CA VAL A 14 -14.44 0.64 57.38
C VAL A 14 -13.12 0.80 56.63
N ALA A 15 -12.58 -0.30 56.12
CA ALA A 15 -11.43 -0.28 55.22
C ALA A 15 -11.90 0.22 53.83
N ALA A 16 -11.51 1.43 53.46
CA ALA A 16 -11.74 1.97 52.13
C ALA A 16 -10.78 1.30 51.13
N LEU A 17 -11.30 0.35 50.34
CA LEU A 17 -10.62 -0.19 49.16
C LEU A 17 -10.66 0.86 48.05
N THR A 18 -9.57 1.60 47.88
CA THR A 18 -9.35 2.45 46.71
C THR A 18 -9.10 1.56 45.50
N PHE A 19 -10.09 1.44 44.60
CA PHE A 19 -9.86 0.91 43.27
C PHE A 19 -8.92 1.87 42.52
N ALA A 20 -7.67 1.47 42.35
CA ALA A 20 -6.75 2.12 41.43
C ALA A 20 -7.30 1.93 40.01
N GLY A 21 -7.88 2.99 39.44
CA GLY A 21 -8.31 2.99 38.05
C GLY A 21 -7.14 2.67 37.15
N ALA A 22 -7.29 1.67 36.28
CA ALA A 22 -6.36 1.44 35.18
C ALA A 22 -6.27 2.75 34.36
N ALA A 23 -5.08 3.32 34.29
CA ALA A 23 -4.83 4.45 33.41
C ALA A 23 -5.21 4.04 31.97
N PRO A 24 -5.88 4.91 31.19
CA PRO A 24 -6.08 4.64 29.78
C PRO A 24 -4.72 4.41 29.14
N ALA A 25 -4.61 3.36 28.31
CA ALA A 25 -3.43 3.15 27.49
C ALA A 25 -3.13 4.45 26.74
N ASP A 26 -1.89 4.92 26.86
CA ASP A 26 -1.40 6.12 26.21
C ASP A 26 -1.63 5.96 24.71
N ALA A 27 -2.69 6.58 24.19
CA ALA A 27 -2.89 6.72 22.75
C ALA A 27 -1.81 7.69 22.30
N GLY A 28 -0.63 7.14 21.99
CA GLY A 28 0.55 7.91 21.61
C GLY A 28 0.17 9.02 20.64
N LYS A 29 0.69 10.23 20.91
CA LYS A 29 0.44 11.40 20.06
C LYS A 29 0.71 11.03 18.59
N PRO A 30 -0.12 11.49 17.64
CA PRO A 30 0.13 11.25 16.23
C PRO A 30 1.55 11.70 15.87
N HIS A 31 2.41 10.74 15.53
CA HIS A 31 3.75 11.01 15.02
C HIS A 31 3.59 11.50 13.58
N ARG A 32 3.61 12.82 13.39
CA ARG A 32 3.73 13.40 12.06
C ARG A 32 5.13 13.05 11.55
N VAL A 33 5.21 12.52 10.32
CA VAL A 33 6.52 12.34 9.69
C VAL A 33 7.09 13.72 9.42
N ASP A 34 7.96 14.16 10.32
CA ASP A 34 8.65 15.43 10.15
C ASP A 34 9.85 15.28 9.20
N ARG A 35 10.41 14.06 9.09
CA ARG A 35 11.49 13.69 8.16
C ARG A 35 11.45 12.21 7.79
N TRP A 36 11.74 11.92 6.52
CA TRP A 36 11.95 10.57 5.99
C TRP A 36 13.37 10.06 6.27
N ALA A 37 13.61 8.74 6.20
CA ALA A 37 14.97 8.23 6.08
C ALA A 37 15.64 8.85 4.84
N SER A 38 16.97 9.00 4.84
CA SER A 38 17.69 9.33 3.60
C SER A 38 17.57 8.17 2.62
N ALA A 39 17.49 8.43 1.30
CA ALA A 39 17.36 7.39 0.29
C ALA A 39 18.44 6.29 0.42
N ALA A 40 19.68 6.66 0.75
CA ALA A 40 20.79 5.72 0.94
C ALA A 40 20.70 4.82 2.20
N LYS A 41 19.75 5.06 3.11
CA LYS A 41 19.58 4.31 4.37
C LYS A 41 18.20 3.70 4.55
N ALA A 42 17.24 4.11 3.73
CA ALA A 42 15.87 3.63 3.82
C ALA A 42 15.85 2.14 3.49
N THR A 43 15.26 1.33 4.35
CA THR A 43 15.07 -0.10 4.09
C THR A 43 13.69 -0.37 3.52
N VAL A 44 12.77 0.59 3.54
CA VAL A 44 11.46 0.45 2.90
C VAL A 44 11.21 1.64 1.99
N HIS A 45 10.87 1.35 0.75
CA HIS A 45 10.69 2.31 -0.33
C HIS A 45 9.74 1.72 -1.39
N PRO A 46 9.26 2.52 -2.36
CA PRO A 46 8.75 1.98 -3.61
C PRO A 46 9.62 0.86 -4.15
N GLY A 47 9.04 -0.30 -4.48
CA GLY A 47 9.82 -1.48 -4.89
C GLY A 47 10.14 -2.49 -3.78
N THR A 48 9.89 -2.20 -2.50
CA THR A 48 10.05 -3.19 -1.43
C THR A 48 9.04 -4.34 -1.58
N MET A 49 9.46 -5.59 -1.32
CA MET A 49 8.53 -6.73 -1.35
C MET A 49 7.55 -6.65 -0.19
N MET A 50 6.27 -6.91 -0.46
CA MET A 50 5.19 -6.92 0.51
C MET A 50 4.51 -8.28 0.50
N TYR A 51 4.50 -8.94 1.65
CA TYR A 51 3.88 -10.24 1.84
C TYR A 51 2.57 -10.14 2.62
N THR A 52 1.50 -10.64 2.00
CA THR A 52 0.17 -10.70 2.60
C THR A 52 -0.34 -12.14 2.50
N LYS A 53 -0.43 -12.84 3.63
CA LYS A 53 -0.94 -14.24 3.70
C LYS A 53 -0.28 -15.22 2.71
N GLY A 54 1.00 -15.02 2.41
CA GLY A 54 1.77 -15.91 1.51
C GLY A 54 1.81 -15.42 0.06
N ALA A 55 0.95 -14.48 -0.34
CA ALA A 55 1.10 -13.76 -1.59
C ALA A 55 2.21 -12.71 -1.46
N GLN A 56 3.07 -12.62 -2.48
CA GLN A 56 4.10 -11.59 -2.58
C GLN A 56 3.73 -10.61 -3.68
N CYS A 57 3.87 -9.33 -3.37
CA CYS A 57 3.72 -8.22 -4.29
C CYS A 57 4.82 -7.19 -4.05
N THR A 58 4.87 -6.16 -4.88
CA THR A 58 5.83 -5.07 -4.81
C THR A 58 5.13 -3.78 -4.39
N ALA A 59 5.78 -2.98 -3.54
CA ALA A 59 5.29 -1.67 -3.13
C ALA A 59 5.23 -0.68 -4.31
N ASN A 60 4.14 0.09 -4.43
CA ASN A 60 4.08 1.25 -5.34
C ASN A 60 4.69 2.49 -4.69
N PHE A 61 3.88 3.45 -4.23
CA PHE A 61 4.29 4.72 -3.69
C PHE A 61 3.95 4.84 -2.20
N VAL A 62 4.45 5.91 -1.60
CA VAL A 62 4.17 6.28 -0.21
C VAL A 62 3.06 7.32 -0.17
N TYR A 63 2.11 7.14 0.73
CA TYR A 63 0.99 8.05 0.96
C TYR A 63 0.97 8.49 2.41
N THR A 64 0.42 9.67 2.66
CA THR A 64 0.21 10.19 4.02
C THR A 64 -1.22 10.67 4.19
N ASP A 65 -1.65 10.82 5.43
CA ASP A 65 -2.92 11.46 5.77
C ASP A 65 -2.74 12.73 6.61
N ARG A 66 -3.84 13.43 6.89
CA ARG A 66 -3.81 14.69 7.66
C ARG A 66 -3.24 14.52 9.08
N THR A 67 -3.37 13.33 9.65
CA THR A 67 -2.91 12.99 11.00
C THR A 67 -1.45 12.53 11.04
N GLY A 68 -0.83 12.33 9.87
CA GLY A 68 0.58 11.95 9.75
C GLY A 68 0.82 10.45 9.70
N HIS A 69 -0.21 9.62 9.54
CA HIS A 69 0.02 8.20 9.27
C HIS A 69 0.64 8.00 7.90
N VAL A 70 1.54 7.02 7.82
CA VAL A 70 2.21 6.61 6.58
C VAL A 70 1.57 5.34 6.07
N TYR A 71 1.34 5.32 4.76
CA TYR A 71 0.85 4.17 4.04
C TYR A 71 1.80 3.87 2.89
N VAL A 72 2.02 2.59 2.62
CA VAL A 72 2.67 2.12 1.40
C VAL A 72 1.59 1.42 0.59
N GLY A 73 1.42 1.81 -0.67
CA GLY A 73 0.44 1.16 -1.52
C GLY A 73 1.03 -0.07 -2.23
N TYR A 74 0.12 -0.90 -2.71
CA TYR A 74 0.37 -2.03 -3.61
C TYR A 74 -0.96 -2.39 -4.31
N ALA A 75 -0.99 -3.47 -5.09
CA ALA A 75 -2.20 -3.92 -5.74
C ALA A 75 -3.21 -4.54 -4.74
N ALA A 76 -4.50 -4.33 -4.92
CA ALA A 76 -5.56 -4.83 -4.05
C ALA A 76 -5.75 -6.34 -4.19
N HIS A 77 -5.52 -6.90 -5.38
CA HIS A 77 -5.50 -8.35 -5.59
C HIS A 77 -4.42 -9.06 -4.77
N CYS A 78 -3.37 -8.37 -4.32
CA CYS A 78 -2.38 -8.92 -3.38
C CYS A 78 -2.97 -9.28 -2.01
N ALA A 79 -4.11 -8.67 -1.68
CA ALA A 79 -4.95 -9.06 -0.55
C ALA A 79 -6.22 -9.80 -1.00
N GLY A 80 -6.35 -10.12 -2.28
CA GLY A 80 -7.43 -10.92 -2.84
C GLY A 80 -7.41 -12.35 -2.28
N LYS A 81 -8.56 -13.01 -2.34
CA LYS A 81 -8.70 -14.45 -2.08
C LYS A 81 -8.92 -15.25 -3.38
N GLY A 82 -8.90 -14.57 -4.51
CA GLY A 82 -8.95 -15.16 -5.83
C GLY A 82 -7.57 -15.62 -6.32
N GLU A 83 -7.52 -16.08 -7.56
CA GLU A 83 -6.28 -16.40 -8.25
C GLU A 83 -5.53 -15.12 -8.63
N ALA A 84 -4.23 -15.23 -8.87
CA ALA A 84 -3.39 -14.08 -9.27
C ALA A 84 -3.81 -13.44 -10.61
N THR A 85 -4.63 -14.13 -11.40
CA THR A 85 -5.18 -13.66 -12.67
C THR A 85 -6.57 -13.02 -12.53
N ASP A 86 -7.17 -13.04 -11.35
CA ASP A 86 -8.46 -12.40 -11.13
C ASP A 86 -8.25 -10.87 -11.12
N THR A 87 -8.92 -10.17 -12.04
CA THR A 87 -8.78 -8.71 -12.19
C THR A 87 -10.03 -7.94 -11.83
N ASP A 88 -11.18 -8.62 -11.75
CA ASP A 88 -12.45 -8.00 -11.40
C ASP A 88 -12.60 -7.93 -9.88
N GLY A 89 -12.37 -6.74 -9.34
CA GLY A 89 -12.46 -6.45 -7.91
C GLY A 89 -13.88 -6.36 -7.35
N CYS A 90 -14.91 -6.38 -8.20
CA CYS A 90 -16.32 -6.39 -7.78
C CYS A 90 -16.84 -7.82 -7.57
N SER A 91 -16.28 -8.80 -8.29
CA SER A 91 -16.63 -10.22 -8.16
C SER A 91 -15.71 -10.99 -7.20
N THR A 92 -14.49 -10.50 -6.98
CA THR A 92 -13.47 -11.22 -6.20
C THR A 92 -13.47 -10.78 -4.73
N THR A 93 -13.46 -11.74 -3.82
CA THR A 93 -13.39 -11.45 -2.38
C THR A 93 -11.97 -11.10 -1.94
N SER A 94 -11.84 -10.27 -0.90
CA SER A 94 -10.55 -9.81 -0.37
C SER A 94 -10.42 -10.13 1.13
N LEU A 95 -9.19 -10.12 1.63
CA LEU A 95 -8.85 -10.23 3.05
C LEU A 95 -9.34 -8.99 3.80
N PRO A 96 -9.78 -9.11 5.06
CA PRO A 96 -10.33 -7.98 5.80
C PRO A 96 -9.27 -6.91 6.08
N LEU A 97 -9.72 -5.66 6.26
CA LEU A 97 -8.88 -4.60 6.81
C LEU A 97 -8.27 -5.02 8.16
N GLY A 98 -7.08 -4.51 8.45
CA GLY A 98 -6.28 -4.92 9.59
C GLY A 98 -5.43 -6.16 9.35
N THR A 99 -5.56 -6.84 8.20
CA THR A 99 -4.68 -7.97 7.83
C THR A 99 -3.22 -7.54 7.87
N LYS A 100 -2.38 -8.34 8.52
CA LYS A 100 -0.95 -8.07 8.65
C LYS A 100 -0.26 -8.19 7.30
N VAL A 101 0.59 -7.21 7.00
CA VAL A 101 1.49 -7.19 5.84
C VAL A 101 2.93 -7.09 6.35
N VAL A 102 3.84 -7.81 5.72
CA VAL A 102 5.27 -7.82 6.07
C VAL A 102 6.06 -7.24 4.91
N PHE A 103 6.91 -6.26 5.19
CA PHE A 103 7.86 -5.71 4.22
C PHE A 103 9.15 -6.52 4.30
N THR A 104 9.68 -6.95 3.16
CA THR A 104 10.77 -7.92 3.06
C THR A 104 11.77 -7.51 1.98
N GLU A 105 13.04 -7.84 2.20
CA GLU A 105 14.13 -7.78 1.22
C GLU A 105 14.66 -9.19 0.92
N GLY A 106 15.10 -9.42 -0.32
CA GLY A 106 15.77 -10.66 -0.70
C GLY A 106 14.87 -11.91 -0.67
N GLY A 107 13.55 -11.74 -0.76
CA GLY A 107 12.62 -12.86 -0.90
C GLY A 107 12.82 -13.61 -2.21
N SER A 108 12.61 -14.92 -2.18
CA SER A 108 12.69 -15.80 -3.35
C SER A 108 11.65 -16.92 -3.29
N LEU A 109 11.61 -17.78 -4.30
CA LEU A 109 10.77 -18.99 -4.29
C LEU A 109 11.15 -20.00 -3.20
N VAL A 110 12.37 -19.92 -2.66
CA VAL A 110 12.92 -20.88 -1.69
C VAL A 110 13.23 -20.27 -0.32
N ASP A 111 13.19 -18.94 -0.21
CA ASP A 111 13.46 -18.19 1.02
C ASP A 111 12.47 -17.03 1.15
N GLY A 112 11.86 -16.87 2.33
CA GLY A 112 10.94 -15.77 2.61
C GLY A 112 11.63 -14.40 2.76
N GLY A 113 12.96 -14.34 2.70
CA GLY A 113 13.75 -13.12 2.78
C GLY A 113 13.86 -12.54 4.19
N THR A 114 14.47 -11.37 4.29
CA THR A 114 14.66 -10.65 5.55
C THR A 114 13.51 -9.68 5.79
N ARG A 115 12.85 -9.80 6.95
CA ARG A 115 11.81 -8.83 7.36
C ARG A 115 12.44 -7.47 7.67
N LEU A 116 11.96 -6.44 6.99
CA LEU A 116 12.37 -5.04 7.15
C LEU A 116 11.44 -4.27 8.08
N ALA A 117 10.14 -4.43 7.88
CA ALA A 117 9.09 -3.69 8.58
C ALA A 117 7.76 -4.48 8.60
N THR A 118 6.77 -3.92 9.30
CA THR A 118 5.41 -4.45 9.34
C THR A 118 4.37 -3.36 9.10
N GLY A 119 3.21 -3.79 8.62
CA GLY A 119 2.06 -2.92 8.45
C GLY A 119 0.75 -3.69 8.52
N ARG A 120 -0.35 -2.96 8.34
CA ARG A 120 -1.69 -3.55 8.25
C ARG A 120 -2.46 -2.95 7.09
N LEU A 121 -3.17 -3.80 6.35
CA LEU A 121 -4.09 -3.39 5.30
C LEU A 121 -5.09 -2.37 5.86
N ALA A 122 -5.00 -1.13 5.41
CA ALA A 122 -5.82 -0.02 5.87
C ALA A 122 -6.92 0.35 4.87
N TYR A 123 -6.68 0.08 3.59
CA TYR A 123 -7.64 0.26 2.52
C TYR A 123 -7.44 -0.78 1.42
N SER A 124 -8.53 -1.18 0.77
CA SER A 124 -8.55 -2.01 -0.43
C SER A 124 -9.71 -1.53 -1.30
N SER A 125 -9.42 -1.24 -2.58
CA SER A 125 -10.44 -0.89 -3.57
C SER A 125 -11.48 -1.99 -3.70
N TRP A 126 -11.08 -3.26 -3.74
CA TRP A 126 -11.97 -4.41 -3.89
C TRP A 126 -12.95 -4.57 -2.72
N LEU A 127 -12.45 -4.49 -1.47
CA LEU A 127 -13.33 -4.47 -0.29
C LEU A 127 -14.32 -3.30 -0.34
N THR A 128 -13.84 -2.14 -0.79
CA THR A 128 -14.63 -0.91 -0.84
C THR A 128 -15.71 -1.01 -1.92
N MET A 129 -15.36 -1.47 -3.12
CA MET A 129 -16.30 -1.71 -4.22
C MET A 129 -17.36 -2.74 -3.85
N GLY A 130 -16.95 -3.85 -3.22
CA GLY A 130 -17.89 -4.85 -2.69
C GLY A 130 -18.85 -4.28 -1.64
N LYS A 131 -18.35 -3.43 -0.72
CA LYS A 131 -19.18 -2.76 0.29
C LYS A 131 -20.17 -1.76 -0.32
N LEU A 132 -19.75 -1.06 -1.38
CA LEU A 132 -20.58 -0.06 -2.08
C LEU A 132 -21.56 -0.69 -3.08
N GLY A 133 -21.34 -1.96 -3.47
CA GLY A 133 -22.08 -2.58 -4.56
C GLY A 133 -21.75 -1.92 -5.90
N THR A 134 -20.48 -1.59 -6.15
CA THR A 134 -20.02 -0.98 -7.39
C THR A 134 -20.36 -1.85 -8.60
N THR A 135 -20.95 -1.28 -9.64
CA THR A 135 -21.34 -1.97 -10.89
C THR A 135 -20.70 -1.38 -12.15
N GLY A 136 -19.87 -0.34 -12.01
CA GLY A 136 -19.19 0.29 -13.14
C GLY A 136 -18.09 -0.62 -13.67
N ALA A 137 -18.25 -1.14 -14.90
CA ALA A 137 -17.36 -2.14 -15.48
C ALA A 137 -15.87 -1.76 -15.39
N ASN A 138 -15.50 -0.53 -15.75
CA ASN A 138 -14.10 -0.10 -15.75
C ASN A 138 -13.53 0.04 -14.33
N ALA A 139 -14.32 0.51 -13.36
CA ALA A 139 -13.88 0.55 -11.97
C ALA A 139 -13.70 -0.87 -11.43
N CYS A 140 -14.62 -1.79 -11.74
CA CYS A 140 -14.50 -3.19 -11.34
C CYS A 140 -13.29 -3.88 -11.96
N ALA A 141 -13.00 -3.61 -13.23
CA ALA A 141 -11.91 -4.25 -13.97
C ALA A 141 -10.51 -3.71 -13.64
N TYR A 142 -10.40 -2.45 -13.21
CA TYR A 142 -9.11 -1.74 -13.19
C TYR A 142 -8.79 -1.00 -11.88
N ASN A 143 -9.73 -0.84 -10.94
CA ASN A 143 -9.42 -0.22 -9.66
C ASN A 143 -8.78 -1.24 -8.72
N ASP A 144 -7.46 -1.24 -8.66
CA ASP A 144 -6.68 -2.25 -7.95
C ASP A 144 -5.74 -1.61 -6.92
N LEU A 145 -6.07 -0.44 -6.38
CA LEU A 145 -5.28 0.17 -5.31
C LEU A 145 -5.64 -0.39 -3.93
N ALA A 146 -4.62 -0.76 -3.16
CA ALA A 146 -4.73 -0.97 -1.73
C ALA A 146 -3.61 -0.23 -0.98
N LEU A 147 -3.88 0.11 0.28
CA LEU A 147 -2.95 0.84 1.15
C LEU A 147 -2.68 0.05 2.42
N VAL A 148 -1.41 -0.06 2.76
CA VAL A 148 -0.93 -0.70 3.99
C VAL A 148 -0.41 0.39 4.91
N ARG A 149 -1.08 0.58 6.05
CA ARG A 149 -0.58 1.47 7.09
C ARG A 149 0.65 0.86 7.74
N VAL A 150 1.76 1.58 7.69
CA VAL A 150 3.04 1.19 8.29
C VAL A 150 2.91 1.22 9.82
N ALA A 151 3.53 0.26 10.52
CA ALA A 151 3.62 0.29 11.97
C ALA A 151 4.40 1.53 12.42
N ALA A 152 4.01 2.15 13.54
CA ALA A 152 4.59 3.42 13.98
C ALA A 152 6.12 3.34 14.13
N ASP A 153 6.62 2.26 14.72
CA ASP A 153 8.05 2.02 14.95
C ASP A 153 8.86 1.78 13.67
N ASP A 154 8.18 1.54 12.54
CA ASP A 154 8.81 1.28 11.24
C ASP A 154 8.80 2.50 10.31
N VAL A 155 8.11 3.59 10.68
CA VAL A 155 7.97 4.79 9.83
C VAL A 155 9.31 5.44 9.51
N GLU A 156 10.25 5.42 10.46
CA GLU A 156 11.60 5.98 10.29
C GLU A 156 12.47 5.24 9.27
N LYS A 157 12.02 4.08 8.77
CA LYS A 157 12.70 3.28 7.74
C LYS A 157 12.28 3.64 6.32
N ILE A 158 11.25 4.47 6.19
CA ILE A 158 10.58 4.77 4.93
C ILE A 158 11.27 5.92 4.20
N ASN A 159 11.44 5.76 2.89
CA ASN A 159 11.68 6.87 1.97
C ASN A 159 10.71 6.78 0.77
N PRO A 160 10.06 7.91 0.38
CA PRO A 160 9.10 7.92 -0.73
C PRO A 160 9.73 7.83 -2.13
N SER A 161 11.06 7.90 -2.23
CA SER A 161 11.77 7.83 -3.51
C SER A 161 11.91 6.43 -4.06
N VAL A 162 11.65 6.31 -5.36
CA VAL A 162 11.87 5.07 -6.08
C VAL A 162 13.37 4.85 -6.26
N PRO A 163 13.95 3.73 -5.84
CA PRO A 163 15.37 3.47 -6.05
C PRO A 163 15.70 3.54 -7.54
N PHE A 164 16.93 3.96 -7.85
CA PHE A 164 17.44 4.22 -9.19
C PHE A 164 16.80 5.44 -9.89
N TRP A 165 15.48 5.63 -9.79
CA TRP A 165 14.74 6.64 -10.54
C TRP A 165 14.50 7.96 -9.79
N GLY A 166 14.48 7.96 -8.46
CA GLY A 166 13.96 9.09 -7.68
C GLY A 166 12.44 9.24 -7.79
N GLY A 167 11.90 10.45 -7.63
CA GLY A 167 10.45 10.71 -7.75
C GLY A 167 9.61 9.97 -6.69
N PRO A 168 8.26 9.94 -6.77
CA PRO A 168 7.47 10.62 -7.79
C PRO A 168 7.45 12.14 -7.56
N THR A 169 7.30 12.90 -8.64
CA THR A 169 7.24 14.38 -8.63
C THR A 169 5.80 14.90 -8.46
N GLY A 170 4.82 14.05 -8.75
CA GLY A 170 3.39 14.34 -8.74
C GLY A 170 2.55 13.11 -9.09
N ILE A 171 1.30 13.35 -9.48
CA ILE A 171 0.38 12.35 -10.02
C ILE A 171 0.10 12.77 -11.46
N ASP A 172 0.19 11.84 -12.39
CA ASP A 172 -0.26 12.01 -13.77
C ASP A 172 -1.78 12.16 -13.80
N THR A 173 -2.33 13.08 -14.59
CA THR A 173 -3.78 13.34 -14.63
C THR A 173 -4.36 13.46 -16.03
N ASP A 174 -3.51 13.33 -17.05
CA ASP A 174 -3.83 13.46 -18.46
C ASP A 174 -3.58 12.16 -19.25
N GLY A 175 -3.08 11.11 -18.58
CA GLY A 175 -2.92 9.77 -19.13
C GLY A 175 -1.67 9.64 -19.98
N THR A 176 -1.59 8.53 -20.73
CA THR A 176 -0.41 8.24 -21.55
C THR A 176 -0.74 8.17 -23.04
N ALA A 177 0.20 8.59 -23.87
CA ALA A 177 0.17 8.42 -25.31
C ALA A 177 0.98 7.19 -25.75
N ALA A 178 0.59 6.63 -26.90
CA ALA A 178 1.33 5.52 -27.49
C ALA A 178 2.77 5.95 -27.83
N GLY A 179 3.75 5.23 -27.29
CA GLY A 179 5.17 5.55 -27.45
C GLY A 179 5.81 6.26 -26.26
N ASP A 180 5.02 6.73 -25.28
CA ASP A 180 5.58 7.36 -24.07
C ASP A 180 6.44 6.37 -23.28
N GLU A 181 7.58 6.83 -22.79
CA GLU A 181 8.43 6.05 -21.90
C GLU A 181 7.84 5.99 -20.49
N VAL A 182 7.88 4.81 -19.89
CA VAL A 182 7.44 4.57 -18.51
C VAL A 182 8.54 3.90 -17.69
N TYR A 183 8.60 4.23 -16.41
CA TYR A 183 9.66 3.82 -15.49
C TYR A 183 9.04 3.14 -14.27
N THR A 184 9.60 2.00 -13.87
CA THR A 184 9.09 1.24 -12.72
C THR A 184 10.23 0.57 -11.96
N TYR A 185 9.93 0.14 -10.75
CA TYR A 185 10.80 -0.70 -9.94
C TYR A 185 10.00 -1.91 -9.48
N GLY A 186 10.25 -3.05 -10.11
CA GLY A 186 9.61 -4.34 -9.82
C GLY A 186 10.51 -5.24 -8.98
N ASN A 187 9.96 -5.91 -7.98
CA ASN A 187 10.75 -6.77 -7.10
C ASN A 187 10.04 -8.10 -6.84
N SER A 188 9.81 -8.85 -7.91
CA SER A 188 9.33 -10.23 -7.81
C SER A 188 10.35 -11.15 -7.16
N SER A 189 9.90 -11.94 -6.20
CA SER A 189 10.64 -13.06 -5.61
C SER A 189 11.06 -14.13 -6.64
N ILE A 190 10.42 -14.19 -7.82
CA ILE A 190 10.80 -15.09 -8.91
C ILE A 190 12.14 -14.65 -9.55
N ARG A 191 12.51 -13.37 -9.44
CA ARG A 191 13.78 -12.82 -9.94
C ARG A 191 14.98 -13.16 -9.04
N GLY A 192 14.77 -14.00 -8.01
CA GLY A 192 15.84 -14.57 -7.19
C GLY A 192 16.61 -13.55 -6.33
N GLY A 193 15.95 -12.46 -5.91
CA GLY A 193 16.55 -11.45 -5.03
C GLY A 193 17.63 -10.58 -5.68
N THR A 194 17.68 -10.51 -7.02
CA THR A 194 18.69 -9.70 -7.74
C THR A 194 18.15 -8.30 -8.00
N GLU A 195 18.41 -7.35 -7.08
CA GLU A 195 17.94 -5.96 -7.17
C GLU A 195 18.45 -5.21 -8.41
N GLN A 196 19.56 -5.64 -9.01
CA GLN A 196 20.05 -5.04 -10.27
C GLN A 196 19.07 -5.23 -11.44
N LEU A 197 18.15 -6.19 -11.33
CA LEU A 197 17.12 -6.45 -12.34
C LEU A 197 15.80 -5.74 -12.02
N SER A 198 15.69 -5.04 -10.89
CA SER A 198 14.45 -4.40 -10.46
C SER A 198 14.08 -3.10 -11.18
N PRO A 199 15.01 -2.20 -11.56
CA PRO A 199 14.64 -1.05 -12.36
C PRO A 199 14.30 -1.51 -13.79
N HIS A 200 13.09 -1.17 -14.24
CA HIS A 200 12.61 -1.46 -15.59
C HIS A 200 12.11 -0.20 -16.25
N THR A 201 12.27 -0.18 -17.57
CA THR A 201 11.58 0.78 -18.45
C THR A 201 10.60 0.04 -19.35
N GLY A 202 9.66 0.79 -19.89
CA GLY A 202 8.69 0.32 -20.85
C GLY A 202 8.20 1.44 -21.76
N THR A 203 7.22 1.07 -22.59
CA THR A 203 6.57 1.97 -23.52
C THR A 203 5.07 1.83 -23.35
N SER A 204 4.38 2.97 -23.17
CA SER A 204 2.92 3.00 -23.17
C SER A 204 2.38 2.65 -24.56
N LEU A 205 1.26 1.94 -24.56
CA LEU A 205 0.49 1.64 -25.76
C LEU A 205 -0.59 2.70 -26.04
N GLY A 206 -0.64 3.74 -25.21
CA GLY A 206 -1.64 4.79 -25.23
C GLY A 206 -2.93 4.35 -24.55
N ASP A 207 -3.59 5.31 -23.93
CA ASP A 207 -4.86 5.06 -23.24
C ASP A 207 -5.95 4.62 -24.23
N ASN A 208 -6.68 3.57 -23.86
CA ASN A 208 -7.85 3.14 -24.62
C ASN A 208 -9.10 3.85 -24.10
N ALA A 209 -9.80 4.56 -24.99
CA ALA A 209 -11.06 5.24 -24.64
C ALA A 209 -12.11 4.29 -24.02
N ALA A 210 -12.10 3.01 -24.37
CA ALA A 210 -13.01 2.00 -23.79
C ALA A 210 -12.81 1.83 -22.28
N ASP A 211 -11.59 2.04 -21.78
CA ASP A 211 -11.25 1.90 -20.36
C ASP A 211 -11.65 3.13 -19.55
N GLY A 212 -12.12 4.21 -20.19
CA GLY A 212 -12.58 5.42 -19.51
C GLY A 212 -11.48 6.09 -18.67
N GLY A 213 -10.23 5.88 -19.08
CA GLY A 213 -9.01 6.33 -18.41
C GLY A 213 -8.69 5.56 -17.13
N TRP A 214 -9.27 4.37 -16.88
CA TRP A 214 -8.96 3.60 -15.67
C TRP A 214 -7.71 2.72 -15.78
N SER A 215 -7.17 2.57 -16.99
CA SER A 215 -6.06 1.67 -17.27
C SER A 215 -5.12 2.28 -18.31
N HIS A 216 -3.83 2.05 -18.13
CA HIS A 216 -2.79 2.40 -19.09
C HIS A 216 -2.09 1.12 -19.55
N PRO A 217 -2.37 0.62 -20.77
CA PRO A 217 -1.69 -0.55 -21.30
C PRO A 217 -0.25 -0.20 -21.70
N LEU A 218 0.68 -1.12 -21.46
CA LEU A 218 2.11 -0.89 -21.73
C LEU A 218 2.87 -2.18 -22.04
N TYR A 219 4.05 -2.05 -22.63
CA TYR A 219 5.06 -3.11 -22.69
C TYR A 219 6.29 -2.71 -21.89
N THR A 220 6.74 -3.54 -20.96
CA THR A 220 8.06 -3.38 -20.32
C THR A 220 9.13 -4.21 -21.01
N ALA A 221 10.38 -3.74 -20.98
CA ALA A 221 11.51 -4.45 -21.57
C ALA A 221 11.70 -5.85 -20.95
N SER A 222 11.39 -5.98 -19.65
CA SER A 222 11.10 -7.26 -19.01
C SER A 222 9.64 -7.23 -18.56
N PRO A 223 8.75 -8.08 -19.13
CA PRO A 223 7.35 -8.13 -18.71
C PRO A 223 7.23 -8.27 -17.19
N GLY A 224 6.25 -7.61 -16.60
CA GLY A 224 5.93 -7.79 -15.18
C GLY A 224 5.54 -9.25 -14.93
N ILE A 225 6.17 -9.91 -13.96
CA ILE A 225 5.90 -11.31 -13.62
C ILE A 225 5.18 -11.39 -12.27
N PRO A 226 4.58 -12.55 -11.89
CA PRO A 226 3.99 -12.70 -10.56
C PRO A 226 4.96 -12.25 -9.46
N GLY A 227 4.51 -11.40 -8.56
CA GLY A 227 5.35 -10.72 -7.57
C GLY A 227 5.69 -9.26 -7.89
N ASP A 228 5.73 -8.87 -9.17
CA ASP A 228 5.86 -7.46 -9.57
C ASP A 228 4.53 -6.71 -9.41
N SER A 229 3.41 -7.43 -9.31
CA SER A 229 2.10 -6.87 -8.97
C SER A 229 2.18 -5.83 -7.87
N GLY A 230 1.55 -4.69 -8.07
CA GLY A 230 1.58 -3.55 -7.17
C GLY A 230 2.72 -2.56 -7.40
N SER A 231 3.69 -2.84 -8.26
CA SER A 231 4.76 -1.88 -8.60
C SER A 231 4.19 -0.56 -9.14
N GLY A 232 4.79 0.55 -8.74
CA GLY A 232 4.42 1.88 -9.23
C GLY A 232 5.08 2.18 -10.59
N PHE A 233 4.36 2.85 -11.47
CA PHE A 233 4.86 3.32 -12.76
C PHE A 233 4.86 4.85 -12.81
N MET A 234 5.88 5.43 -13.42
CA MET A 234 6.05 6.87 -13.59
C MET A 234 6.28 7.25 -15.06
N THR A 235 5.88 8.45 -15.43
CA THR A 235 6.19 9.14 -16.71
C THR A 235 7.65 9.60 -16.75
N ALA A 236 8.09 10.10 -17.91
CA ALA A 236 9.40 10.71 -18.11
C ALA A 236 9.67 12.01 -17.32
N ASP A 237 8.64 12.63 -16.72
CA ASP A 237 8.80 13.75 -15.77
C ASP A 237 8.71 13.31 -14.29
N GLY A 238 8.60 12.00 -14.05
CA GLY A 238 8.51 11.40 -12.72
C GLY A 238 7.13 11.47 -12.08
N SER A 239 6.09 11.86 -12.81
CA SER A 239 4.72 11.82 -12.31
C SER A 239 4.26 10.37 -12.16
N ALA A 240 3.62 10.05 -11.03
CA ALA A 240 3.09 8.71 -10.78
C ALA A 240 1.84 8.47 -11.65
N ILE A 241 1.91 7.49 -12.55
CA ILE A 241 0.85 7.13 -13.49
C ILE A 241 -0.07 6.09 -12.88
N GLY A 242 0.49 5.00 -12.36
CA GLY A 242 -0.33 3.84 -12.09
C GLY A 242 0.31 2.73 -11.28
N VAL A 243 -0.52 1.74 -10.96
CA VAL A 243 -0.18 0.56 -10.15
C VAL A 243 -0.31 -0.68 -11.02
N LEU A 244 0.73 -1.52 -11.06
CA LEU A 244 0.70 -2.76 -11.83
C LEU A 244 -0.36 -3.73 -11.30
N SER A 245 -1.43 -3.93 -12.07
CA SER A 245 -2.53 -4.81 -11.71
C SER A 245 -2.33 -6.20 -12.31
N THR A 246 -2.02 -6.31 -13.62
CA THR A 246 -1.83 -7.62 -14.26
C THR A 246 -0.90 -7.63 -15.46
N LEU A 247 -0.56 -8.86 -15.88
CA LEU A 247 -0.21 -9.20 -17.25
C LEU A 247 -1.48 -9.14 -18.11
N GLY A 248 -1.48 -8.33 -19.16
CA GLY A 248 -2.51 -8.34 -20.19
C GLY A 248 -2.60 -9.73 -20.82
N LEU A 249 -3.67 -10.47 -20.51
CA LEU A 249 -3.91 -11.79 -21.08
C LEU A 249 -4.60 -11.73 -22.45
N ALA A 250 -5.28 -10.62 -22.76
CA ALA A 250 -5.89 -10.34 -24.06
C ALA A 250 -6.21 -8.83 -24.21
N PRO A 251 -6.24 -8.28 -25.44
CA PRO A 251 -5.87 -8.89 -26.72
C PRO A 251 -4.37 -8.81 -27.03
N LEU A 252 -3.56 -8.24 -26.14
CA LEU A 252 -2.13 -7.97 -26.36
C LEU A 252 -1.27 -8.92 -25.51
N PRO A 253 -0.77 -10.03 -26.09
CA PRO A 253 0.05 -10.98 -25.34
C PRO A 253 1.29 -10.30 -24.78
N ALA A 254 1.62 -10.61 -23.53
CA ALA A 254 2.80 -10.08 -22.83
C ALA A 254 2.79 -8.56 -22.57
N SER A 255 1.68 -7.87 -22.83
CA SER A 255 1.52 -6.51 -22.31
C SER A 255 1.27 -6.57 -20.82
N ASN A 256 1.44 -5.43 -20.15
CA ASN A 256 0.99 -5.21 -18.79
C ASN A 256 -0.08 -4.13 -18.80
N ASN A 257 -0.95 -4.17 -17.79
CA ASN A 257 -1.89 -3.08 -17.52
C ASN A 257 -1.62 -2.53 -16.12
N ILE A 258 -1.53 -1.20 -16.05
CA ILE A 258 -1.50 -0.47 -14.78
C ILE A 258 -2.84 0.24 -14.61
N GLY A 259 -3.39 0.24 -13.39
CA GLY A 259 -4.55 1.07 -13.06
C GLY A 259 -4.16 2.55 -13.03
N ASP A 260 -5.10 3.45 -13.30
CA ASP A 260 -4.89 4.91 -13.24
C ASP A 260 -4.85 5.39 -11.79
N LEU A 261 -3.67 5.82 -11.32
CA LEU A 261 -3.47 6.18 -9.92
C LEU A 261 -4.32 7.40 -9.52
N ALA A 262 -4.56 8.35 -10.41
CA ALA A 262 -5.35 9.53 -10.10
C ALA A 262 -6.80 9.14 -9.74
N LYS A 263 -7.43 8.26 -10.53
CA LYS A 263 -8.78 7.73 -10.30
C LYS A 263 -8.83 6.81 -9.10
N GLU A 264 -7.87 5.89 -8.98
CA GLU A 264 -7.79 4.96 -7.85
C GLU A 264 -7.62 5.69 -6.51
N LEU A 265 -6.72 6.69 -6.47
CA LEU A 265 -6.50 7.50 -5.28
C LEU A 265 -7.71 8.39 -4.97
N THR A 266 -8.35 8.97 -5.99
CA THR A 266 -9.59 9.75 -5.82
C THR A 266 -10.69 8.87 -5.23
N PHE A 267 -10.86 7.65 -5.73
CA PHE A 267 -11.80 6.69 -5.18
C PHE A 267 -11.47 6.34 -3.72
N ALA A 268 -10.20 6.12 -3.40
CA ALA A 268 -9.75 5.90 -2.03
C ALA A 268 -10.03 7.11 -1.11
N GLN A 269 -9.74 8.32 -1.57
CA GLN A 269 -9.99 9.57 -0.83
C GLN A 269 -11.48 9.75 -0.50
N HIS A 270 -12.37 9.37 -1.42
CA HIS A 270 -13.82 9.49 -1.21
C HIS A 270 -14.40 8.40 -0.30
N HIS A 271 -13.82 7.20 -0.29
CA HIS A 271 -14.50 6.03 0.28
C HIS A 271 -13.76 5.30 1.41
N SER A 272 -12.46 5.56 1.61
CA SER A 272 -11.66 4.87 2.64
C SER A 272 -11.95 5.35 4.08
N GLY A 273 -12.41 6.59 4.24
CA GLY A 273 -12.45 7.28 5.53
C GLY A 273 -11.09 7.85 6.00
N ILE A 274 -10.03 7.73 5.19
CA ILE A 274 -8.70 8.28 5.50
C ILE A 274 -8.67 9.77 5.14
N THR A 275 -8.80 10.63 6.14
CA THR A 275 -8.92 12.08 5.92
C THR A 275 -7.61 12.70 5.45
N GLY A 276 -7.65 13.38 4.29
CA GLY A 276 -6.48 14.05 3.72
C GLY A 276 -5.43 13.09 3.18
N LEU A 277 -5.86 11.88 2.78
CA LEU A 277 -5.03 10.92 2.05
C LEU A 277 -4.44 11.59 0.80
N GLN A 278 -3.12 11.51 0.63
CA GLN A 278 -2.41 12.09 -0.50
C GLN A 278 -1.14 11.28 -0.83
N LEU A 279 -0.73 11.32 -2.10
CA LEU A 279 0.59 10.83 -2.52
C LEU A 279 1.70 11.68 -1.87
N THR A 280 2.75 11.03 -1.41
CA THR A 280 3.98 11.67 -0.93
C THR A 280 4.99 11.74 -2.07
N LYS A 281 5.50 12.94 -2.35
CA LYS A 281 6.57 13.14 -3.34
C LYS A 281 7.89 12.53 -2.87
N GLY A 282 8.71 12.11 -3.82
CA GLY A 282 10.08 11.66 -3.56
C GLY A 282 10.94 12.69 -2.85
N THR A 283 11.93 12.24 -2.09
CA THR A 283 12.99 13.11 -1.54
C THR A 283 14.16 13.31 -2.50
N GLU A 284 14.36 12.36 -3.41
CA GLU A 284 15.34 12.43 -4.50
C GLU A 284 14.66 12.91 -5.79
N PRO A 285 15.33 13.78 -6.58
CA PRO A 285 14.81 14.22 -7.87
C PRO A 285 14.64 13.03 -8.81
N PHE A 286 13.60 13.08 -9.66
CA PHE A 286 13.42 12.07 -10.69
C PHE A 286 14.50 12.18 -11.78
N ALA A 287 15.04 11.04 -12.21
CA ALA A 287 16.01 10.94 -13.28
C ALA A 287 15.69 9.71 -14.16
N ALA A 288 15.26 9.96 -15.40
CA ALA A 288 14.95 8.94 -16.40
C ALA A 288 16.19 8.12 -16.84
N LEU A 289 17.40 8.66 -16.64
CA LEU A 289 18.69 8.01 -16.84
C LEU A 289 19.69 8.61 -15.81
N PRO A 290 20.63 7.83 -15.27
CA PRO A 290 21.64 8.33 -14.33
C PRO A 290 22.63 9.32 -14.97
#